data_AF-A0A8T3Q7D9-F1
#
_entry.id   AF-A0A8T3Q7D9-F1
#
_cell.length_a   1.000
_cell.length_b   1.000
_cell.length_c   1.000
_cell.angle_alpha   90.00
_cell.angle_beta   90.00
_cell.angle_gamma   90.00
#
_symmetry.space_group_name_H-M   'P 1'
#
loop_
_entity.id
_entity.type
_entity.pdbx_description
1 polymer ?
#
loop_
_entity_poly.entity_id
_entity_poly.type
_entity_poly.pdbx_seq_one_letter_code
_entity_poly.pdbx_strand_id
1 'polypeptide(L)' 'MKFPVTIERDEDGIWVVECPSIPGCVSQGKTKEEAVENVRDAIRLCLEVRAEQGLPLTVETRQVEVTV' A
#
# COMPACT_ATOMS: atom_id res chain seq x y z
N MET A 1 11.62 -5.45 5.94
CA MET A 1 10.23 -5.92 6.18
C MET A 1 9.56 -6.14 4.84
N LYS A 2 8.58 -7.04 4.75
CA LYS A 2 7.78 -7.26 3.53
C LYS A 2 6.34 -6.87 3.84
N PHE A 3 5.69 -6.16 2.92
CA PHE A 3 4.31 -5.73 3.05
C PHE A 3 3.51 -6.25 1.86
N PRO A 4 2.28 -6.74 2.07
CA PRO A 4 1.38 -7.01 0.96
C PRO A 4 1.01 -5.69 0.29
N VAL A 5 0.88 -5.71 -1.03
CA VAL A 5 0.34 -4.59 -1.81
C VAL A 5 -0.68 -5.11 -2.81
N THR A 6 -1.73 -4.34 -3.03
CA THR A 6 -2.63 -4.51 -4.16
C THR A 6 -2.10 -3.68 -5.32
N ILE A 7 -2.30 -4.17 -6.55
CA ILE A 7 -1.89 -3.47 -7.78
C ILE A 7 -3.06 -3.53 -8.74
N GLU A 8 -3.52 -2.36 -9.18
CA GLU A 8 -4.56 -2.23 -10.19
C GLU A 8 -4.19 -1.17 -11.23
N ARG A 9 -4.96 -1.12 -12.31
CA ARG A 9 -4.79 -0.12 -13.35
C ARG A 9 -6.11 0.62 -13.50
N ASP A 10 -6.07 1.94 -13.37
CA ASP A 10 -7.26 2.79 -13.45
C ASP A 10 -7.72 3.05 -14.89
N GLU A 11 -8.79 3.84 -15.03
CA GLU A 11 -9.42 4.18 -16.30
C GLU A 11 -8.50 5.01 -17.23
N ASP A 12 -7.56 5.76 -16.65
CA ASP A 12 -6.57 6.57 -17.38
C ASP A 12 -5.30 5.78 -17.73
N GLY A 13 -5.25 4.50 -17.32
CA GLY A 13 -4.14 3.60 -17.59
C GLY A 13 -2.94 3.78 -16.65
N ILE A 14 -3.11 4.46 -15.52
CA ILE A 14 -2.13 4.62 -14.45
C ILE A 14 -2.16 3.39 -13.54
N TRP A 15 -0.99 2.95 -13.10
CA TRP A 15 -0.88 1.87 -12.12
C TRP A 15 -1.06 2.45 -10.72
N VAL A 16 -2.07 1.97 -10.00
CA VAL A 16 -2.36 2.34 -8.62
C VAL A 16 -1.98 1.17 -7.72
N VAL A 17 -1.39 1.49 -6.59
CA VAL A 17 -0.87 0.53 -5.63
C VAL A 17 -1.24 0.95 -4.23
N GLU A 18 -1.69 0.02 -3.41
CA GLU A 18 -2.04 0.27 -2.01
C GLU A 18 -1.46 -0.80 -1.09
N CYS A 19 -1.06 -0.41 0.12
CA CYS A 19 -0.66 -1.33 1.17
C CYS A 19 -1.82 -1.57 2.15
N PRO A 20 -2.58 -2.68 2.07
CA PRO A 20 -3.71 -2.93 2.97
C PRO A 20 -3.31 -3.04 4.45
N SER A 21 -2.05 -3.38 4.75
CA SER A 21 -1.54 -3.39 6.12
C SER A 21 -1.31 -1.99 6.70
N ILE A 22 -1.34 -0.94 5.88
CA ILE A 22 -1.24 0.46 6.29
C ILE A 22 -2.38 1.25 5.61
N PRO A 23 -3.58 1.28 6.21
CA PRO A 23 -4.75 1.91 5.60
C PRO A 23 -4.46 3.36 5.16
N GLY A 24 -4.83 3.68 3.91
CA GLY A 24 -4.58 4.98 3.29
C GLY A 24 -3.19 5.15 2.67
N CYS A 25 -2.30 4.16 2.78
CA CYS A 25 -1.00 4.17 2.11
C CYS A 25 -1.17 3.74 0.64
N VAL A 26 -1.46 4.73 -0.21
CA VAL A 26 -1.65 4.57 -1.65
C VAL A 26 -0.56 5.31 -2.40
N SER A 27 -0.14 4.75 -3.53
CA SER A 27 0.76 5.40 -4.48
C SER A 27 0.39 5.01 -5.91
N GLN A 28 1.06 5.63 -6.89
CA GLN A 28 0.78 5.40 -8.30
C GLN A 28 2.02 5.59 -9.18
N GLY A 29 1.98 5.08 -10.41
CA GLY A 29 3.04 5.22 -11.39
C GLY A 29 2.56 4.93 -12.82
N LYS A 30 3.32 5.38 -13.82
CA LYS A 30 3.02 5.10 -15.24
C LYS A 30 3.35 3.65 -15.61
N THR A 31 4.25 3.01 -14.86
CA THR A 31 4.53 1.57 -14.96
C THR A 31 4.30 0.86 -13.62
N LYS A 32 4.17 -0.46 -13.65
CA LYS A 32 4.05 -1.28 -12.43
C LYS A 32 5.27 -1.08 -11.53
N GLU A 33 6.45 -1.06 -12.13
CA GLU A 33 7.72 -0.91 -11.43
C GLU A 33 7.80 0.45 -10.74
N GLU A 34 7.40 1.53 -11.43
CA GLU A 34 7.35 2.87 -10.84
C GLU A 34 6.35 2.94 -9.67
N ALA A 35 5.14 2.40 -9.83
CA ALA A 35 4.15 2.37 -8.76
C ALA A 35 4.65 1.59 -7.52
N VAL A 36 5.39 0.49 -7.75
CA VAL A 36 5.99 -0.31 -6.67
C VAL A 36 7.16 0.42 -5.99
N GLU A 37 8.00 1.15 -6.71
CA GLU A 37 9.04 1.98 -6.07
C GLU A 37 8.39 3.11 -5.25
N ASN A 38 7.41 3.81 -5.83
CA ASN A 38 6.75 4.93 -5.17
C ASN A 38 6.03 4.51 -3.87
N VAL A 39 5.39 3.33 -3.84
CA VAL A 39 4.75 2.84 -2.61
C VAL A 39 5.75 2.42 -1.55
N ARG A 40 6.96 1.96 -1.91
CA ARG A 40 7.98 1.62 -0.90
C ARG A 40 8.38 2.86 -0.11
N ASP A 41 8.49 3.99 -0.79
CA ASP A 41 8.77 5.27 -0.15
C ASP A 41 7.58 5.75 0.68
N ALA A 42 6.36 5.65 0.16
CA ALA A 42 5.15 5.98 0.90
C ALA A 42 5.00 5.13 2.19
N ILE A 43 5.24 3.82 2.11
CA ILE A 43 5.22 2.90 3.26
C ILE A 43 6.23 3.35 4.31
N ARG A 44 7.46 3.70 3.90
CA ARG A 44 8.50 4.15 4.83
C ARG A 44 8.06 5.40 5.59
N LEU A 45 7.57 6.41 4.88
CA LEU A 45 7.09 7.66 5.47
C LEU A 45 5.88 7.43 6.40
N CYS A 46 4.93 6.57 5.99
CA CYS A 46 3.79 6.23 6.85
C CYS A 46 4.21 5.56 8.15
N LEU A 47 5.21 4.67 8.11
CA LEU A 47 5.73 3.99 9.31
C LEU A 47 6.42 4.98 10.26
N GLU A 48 7.19 5.92 9.72
CA GLU A 48 7.85 6.98 10.50
C GLU A 48 6.81 7.83 11.24
N VAL A 49 5.82 8.36 10.51
CA VAL A 49 4.75 9.20 11.11
C VAL A 49 3.95 8.42 12.16
N ARG A 50 3.59 7.16 11.89
CA ARG A 50 2.86 6.32 12.86
C ARG A 50 3.68 6.08 14.13
N ALA A 51 4.98 5.83 13.99
CA ALA A 51 5.88 5.65 15.12
C ALA A 51 5.96 6.92 15.99
N GLU A 52 6.11 8.09 15.36
CA GLU A 52 6.15 9.39 16.04
C GLU A 52 4.85 9.70 16.80
N GLN A 53 3.70 9.28 16.26
CA GLN A 53 2.39 9.47 16.85
C GLN A 53 2.01 8.39 17.88
N GLY A 54 2.88 7.40 18.13
CA GLY A 54 2.58 6.28 19.02
C GLY A 54 1.47 5.35 18.50
N LEU A 55 1.22 5.37 17.19
CA LEU A 55 0.23 4.52 16.53
C LEU A 55 0.83 3.15 16.18
N PRO A 56 0.00 2.11 16.07
CA PRO A 56 0.43 0.85 15.48
C PRO A 56 0.99 1.05 14.07
N LEU A 57 2.18 0.48 13.82
CA LEU A 57 2.84 0.55 12.51
C LEU A 57 2.01 -0.05 11.38
N THR A 58 1.25 -1.09 11.69
CA THR A 58 0.37 -1.80 10.74
C THR A 58 -0.93 -2.23 11.40
N VAL A 59 -1.89 -2.63 10.58
CA VAL A 59 -3.12 -3.31 11.01
C VAL A 59 -3.07 -4.79 10.63
N GLU A 60 -3.83 -5.62 11.35
CA GLU A 60 -3.98 -7.03 10.99
C GLU A 60 -4.68 -7.15 9.63
N THR A 61 -4.03 -7.84 8.69
CA THR A 61 -4.57 -8.10 7.35
C THR A 61 -4.92 -9.58 7.24
N ARG A 62 -6.17 -9.90 6.84
CA ARG A 62 -6.61 -11.28 6.60
C ARG A 62 -7.40 -11.36 5.29
N GLN A 63 -7.22 -12.48 4.58
CA GLN A 63 -8.11 -12.86 3.49
C GLN A 63 -9.25 -13.72 4.06
N VAL A 64 -10.46 -13.52 3.55
CA VAL A 64 -11.65 -14.28 3.93
C VAL A 64 -12.20 -14.93 2.66
N GLU A 65 -12.43 -16.24 2.71
CA GLU A 65 -13.00 -16.99 1.59
C GLU A 65 -14.52 -16.72 1.50
N VAL A 66 -15.00 -16.47 0.28
CA VAL A 66 -16.42 -16.23 -0.01
C VAL A 66 -16.80 -17.03 -1.26
N THR A 67 -17.95 -17.72 -1.22
CA THR A 67 -18.52 -18.39 -2.39
C THR A 67 -19.41 -17.40 -3.15
N VAL A 68 -19.09 -17.14 -4.41
CA VAL A 68 -19.86 -16.31 -5.36
C VAL A 68 -20.61 -17.16 -6.36
#